data_AF-A0A9P8KFA2-F1
#
_entry.id   AF-A0A9P8KFA2-F1
#
_cell.length_a   1.000
_cell.length_b   1.000
_cell.length_c   1.000
_cell.angle_alpha   90.00
_cell.angle_beta   90.00
_cell.angle_gamma   90.00
#
_symmetry.space_group_name_H-M   'P 1'
#
loop_
_entity.id
_entity.type
_entity.pdbx_description
1 polymer ?
#
loop_
_entity_poly.entity_id
_entity_poly.type
_entity_poly.pdbx_seq_one_letter_code
_entity_poly.pdbx_strand_id
1 'polypeptide(L)'
;MELPNAIPYAFEFRPESTALVIIDMQRDFVEPGGFGSIQCGDDKVFNAVRRIVPVVQRALEASRKLGLYVMHTREGHLPDLSDLPASKRLRQTNAPNGHHTIGIGEPGPMGRLLIRGEYGHDIVDELRPLPGEVIIDKPGKGSFWKTGFHRALLNRGITHSLLAGVTTEYGILPLIGSAEFECCTSGFDANLVTSANATICAYDGLFGYVGTSLYLLRLCESQSSFDSVMDPSTALKSMSISDLSQAYRQNTLRPMDVIRAAAEKASEYLRQNPCVATILTNPETLIREAESLQQKFVGKPLPPLYGIPFTIGRYEDYAEIDALVDAGALLVGSLSEPSASVAGLGVSFALDSYPSSIARTRTSTGVTVFDPTSSSEEAHKVWLVIDQGPSDEENTLIVPRSVVDSWVWHVDFCGTKTGGFVFGLLRDKSCCSDVSHHLRTQKAIQQLQAAGGRAQEIDYAVFEQAKKVNRDMFLLAVKETVSMQAVLELQSMSWMTP
;
A
#
# COMPACT_ATOMS: atom_id res chain seq x y z
N MET A 1 8.16 17.39 12.47
CA MET A 1 7.57 18.40 11.58
C MET A 1 7.45 19.69 12.37
N GLU A 2 7.43 20.84 11.68
CA GLU A 2 7.44 22.15 12.32
C GLU A 2 6.48 23.10 11.62
N LEU A 3 5.78 23.93 12.40
CA LEU A 3 4.94 25.02 11.95
C LEU A 3 5.63 26.33 12.38
N PRO A 4 6.50 26.92 11.53
CA PRO A 4 7.41 27.99 11.93
C PRO A 4 6.72 29.33 12.19
N ASN A 5 5.50 29.50 11.68
CA ASN A 5 4.69 30.71 11.86
C ASN A 5 3.63 30.55 12.95
N ALA A 6 3.70 29.48 13.74
CA ALA A 6 2.92 29.39 14.95
C ALA A 6 3.33 30.54 15.89
N ILE A 7 2.35 31.13 16.55
CA ILE A 7 2.56 32.07 17.65
C ILE A 7 2.22 31.37 18.96
N PRO A 8 2.96 31.63 20.04
CA PRO A 8 3.99 32.67 20.20
C PRO A 8 5.36 32.35 19.56
N TYR A 9 5.65 31.08 19.26
CA TYR A 9 6.85 30.62 18.57
C TYR A 9 6.55 29.34 17.78
N ALA A 10 7.52 28.86 17.02
CA ALA A 10 7.39 27.68 16.17
C ALA A 10 6.89 26.46 16.95
N PHE A 11 5.94 25.73 16.37
CA PHE A 11 5.36 24.54 16.97
C PHE A 11 5.94 23.29 16.31
N GLU A 12 6.61 22.45 17.11
CA GLU A 12 7.18 21.19 16.66
C GLU A 12 6.28 20.01 17.04
N PHE A 13 6.09 19.06 16.12
CA PHE A 13 5.29 17.87 16.38
C PHE A 13 5.75 16.65 15.56
N ARG A 14 5.31 15.47 15.99
CA ARG A 14 5.61 14.18 15.34
C ARG A 14 4.33 13.55 14.79
N PRO A 15 4.26 13.20 13.49
CA PRO A 15 3.03 12.67 12.90
C PRO A 15 2.41 11.49 13.66
N GLU A 16 3.27 10.60 14.17
CA GLU A 16 2.88 9.35 14.81
C GLU A 16 2.20 9.57 16.17
N SER A 17 2.41 10.74 16.79
CA SER A 17 1.83 11.12 18.09
C SER A 17 0.99 12.39 18.01
N THR A 18 0.54 12.78 16.81
CA THR A 18 -0.27 13.97 16.57
C THR A 18 -1.63 13.60 15.99
N ALA A 19 -2.69 14.21 16.51
CA ALA A 19 -4.04 14.08 15.98
C ALA A 19 -4.57 15.40 15.40
N LEU A 20 -5.22 15.36 14.24
CA LEU A 20 -6.17 16.40 13.83
C LEU A 20 -7.52 16.13 14.51
N VAL A 21 -8.02 17.11 15.25
CA VAL A 21 -9.34 17.09 15.89
C VAL A 21 -10.25 18.10 15.20
N ILE A 22 -11.23 17.59 14.46
CA ILE A 22 -12.26 18.39 13.77
C ILE A 22 -13.47 18.54 14.69
N ILE A 23 -13.73 19.77 15.10
CA ILE A 23 -14.70 20.10 16.13
C ILE A 23 -15.99 20.62 15.49
N ASP A 24 -17.06 19.87 15.73
CA ASP A 24 -18.47 20.25 15.54
C ASP A 24 -18.79 20.82 14.15
N MET A 25 -18.16 20.26 13.12
CA MET A 25 -18.47 20.55 11.71
C MET A 25 -19.77 19.84 11.26
N GLN A 26 -20.83 20.01 12.06
CA GLN A 26 -22.15 19.42 11.85
C GLN A 26 -23.03 20.38 11.07
N ARG A 27 -24.02 19.84 10.34
CA ARG A 27 -25.02 20.66 9.62
C ARG A 27 -25.70 21.67 10.53
N ASP A 28 -26.02 21.26 11.76
CA ASP A 28 -26.59 22.13 12.77
C ASP A 28 -25.70 23.36 13.05
N PHE A 29 -24.38 23.30 12.89
CA PHE A 29 -23.50 24.46 13.13
C PHE A 29 -23.14 25.25 11.87
N VAL A 30 -23.22 24.67 10.67
CA VAL A 30 -22.70 25.30 9.44
C VAL A 30 -23.69 25.35 8.27
N GLU A 31 -24.92 24.86 8.44
CA GLU A 31 -26.01 24.96 7.46
C GLU A 31 -27.13 25.90 7.93
N PRO A 32 -27.76 26.66 7.01
CA PRO A 32 -28.90 27.50 7.33
C PRO A 32 -30.05 26.68 7.93
N GLY A 33 -30.73 27.25 8.93
CA GLY A 33 -31.83 26.59 9.63
C GLY A 33 -31.38 25.62 10.73
N GLY A 34 -30.07 25.45 10.92
CA GLY A 34 -29.48 24.70 12.03
C GLY A 34 -29.33 25.52 13.31
N PHE A 35 -28.80 24.87 14.35
CA PHE A 35 -28.49 25.46 15.64
C PHE A 35 -27.62 26.74 15.53
N GLY A 36 -26.59 26.73 14.70
CA GLY A 36 -25.65 27.82 14.51
C GLY A 36 -26.30 29.07 13.94
N SER A 37 -27.23 28.95 12.98
CA SER A 37 -27.96 30.12 12.46
C SER A 37 -28.85 30.74 13.53
N ILE A 38 -29.51 29.91 14.35
CA ILE A 38 -30.35 30.38 15.46
C ILE A 38 -29.50 31.04 16.55
N GLN A 39 -28.35 30.44 16.86
CA GLN A 39 -27.42 30.93 17.88
C GLN A 39 -26.69 32.21 17.46
N CYS A 40 -26.44 32.40 16.17
CA CYS A 40 -25.83 33.61 15.61
C CYS A 40 -26.85 34.75 15.51
N GLY A 41 -28.08 34.48 15.06
CA GLY A 41 -29.15 35.47 14.95
C GLY A 41 -28.98 36.48 13.81
N ASP A 42 -27.89 36.41 13.04
CA ASP A 42 -27.63 37.24 11.86
C ASP A 42 -27.19 36.35 10.68
N ASP A 43 -28.04 36.26 9.65
CA ASP A 43 -27.79 35.42 8.47
C ASP A 43 -26.55 35.85 7.68
N LYS A 44 -26.22 37.15 7.62
CA LYS A 44 -25.04 37.62 6.88
C LYS A 44 -23.76 37.17 7.58
N VAL A 45 -23.74 37.24 8.90
CA VAL A 45 -22.62 36.77 9.72
C VAL A 45 -22.54 35.24 9.68
N PHE A 46 -23.66 34.54 9.82
CA PHE A 46 -23.69 33.07 9.78
C PHE A 46 -23.23 32.51 8.42
N ASN A 47 -23.66 33.11 7.31
CA ASN A 47 -23.24 32.70 5.97
C ASN A 47 -21.71 32.79 5.76
N ALA A 48 -21.02 33.60 6.56
CA ALA A 48 -19.55 33.64 6.56
C ALA A 48 -18.92 32.38 7.17
N VAL A 49 -19.56 31.75 8.15
CA VAL A 49 -19.02 30.59 8.87
C VAL A 49 -18.84 29.40 7.95
N ARG A 50 -19.77 29.16 7.01
CA ARG A 50 -19.64 28.06 6.04
C ARG A 50 -18.37 28.14 5.19
N ARG A 51 -17.74 29.32 5.05
CA ARG A 51 -16.46 29.47 4.34
C ARG A 51 -15.30 28.69 4.99
N ILE A 52 -15.45 28.25 6.25
CA ILE A 52 -14.44 27.42 6.93
C ILE A 52 -14.44 25.97 6.42
N VAL A 53 -15.57 25.46 5.91
CA VAL A 53 -15.70 24.06 5.42
C VAL A 53 -14.59 23.69 4.43
N PRO A 54 -14.37 24.41 3.31
CA PRO A 54 -13.29 24.06 2.38
C PRO A 54 -11.88 24.22 2.98
N VAL A 55 -11.70 25.05 4.01
CA VAL A 55 -10.40 25.20 4.70
C VAL A 55 -10.11 23.96 5.55
N VAL A 56 -11.10 23.54 6.35
CA VAL A 56 -11.01 22.33 7.17
C VAL A 56 -10.86 21.09 6.29
N GLN A 57 -11.52 21.05 5.14
CA GLN A 57 -11.39 19.95 4.19
C GLN A 57 -9.95 19.80 3.69
N ARG A 58 -9.30 20.90 3.29
CA ARG A 58 -7.88 20.85 2.89
C ARG A 58 -6.98 20.42 4.03
N ALA A 59 -7.22 20.90 5.25
CA ALA A 59 -6.45 20.49 6.43
C ALA A 59 -6.65 19.00 6.76
N LEU A 60 -7.87 18.48 6.61
CA LEU A 60 -8.21 17.06 6.77
C LEU A 60 -7.47 16.20 5.74
N GLU A 61 -7.53 16.57 4.47
CA GLU A 61 -6.84 15.86 3.39
C GLU A 61 -5.32 15.86 3.59
N ALA A 62 -4.74 17.00 3.97
CA ALA A 62 -3.31 17.09 4.29
C ALA A 62 -2.94 16.24 5.50
N SER A 63 -3.75 16.26 6.56
CA SER A 63 -3.51 15.47 7.77
C SER A 63 -3.55 13.97 7.48
N ARG A 64 -4.49 13.51 6.66
CA ARG A 64 -4.56 12.12 6.18
C ARG A 64 -3.31 11.73 5.39
N LYS A 65 -2.86 12.59 4.48
CA LYS A 65 -1.63 12.34 3.68
C LYS A 65 -0.36 12.31 4.53
N LEU A 66 -0.29 13.15 5.56
CA LEU A 66 0.82 13.19 6.52
C LEU A 66 0.77 12.06 7.55
N GLY A 67 -0.24 11.19 7.51
CA GLY A 67 -0.39 10.06 8.45
C GLY A 67 -0.79 10.48 9.87
N LEU A 68 -1.33 11.69 10.05
CA LEU A 68 -1.85 12.13 11.34
C LEU A 68 -3.09 11.32 11.71
N TYR A 69 -3.28 11.10 13.01
CA TYR A 69 -4.53 10.52 13.47
C TYR A 69 -5.67 11.54 13.29
N VAL A 70 -6.86 11.10 12.87
CA VAL A 70 -8.01 11.99 12.67
C VAL A 70 -9.13 11.63 13.64
N MET A 71 -9.62 12.66 14.35
CA MET A 71 -10.76 12.59 15.25
C MET A 71 -11.77 13.67 14.91
N HIS A 72 -13.05 13.35 15.07
CA HIS A 72 -14.15 14.27 14.88
C HIS A 72 -14.96 14.38 16.17
N THR A 73 -15.53 15.54 16.44
CA THR A 73 -16.50 15.72 17.53
C THR A 73 -17.83 16.21 16.99
N ARG A 74 -18.90 15.80 17.66
CA ARG A 74 -20.25 16.29 17.41
C ARG A 74 -20.89 16.69 18.73
N GLU A 75 -21.31 17.94 18.86
CA GLU A 75 -22.14 18.36 19.99
C GLU A 75 -23.57 17.86 19.77
N GLY A 76 -24.08 17.10 20.74
CA GLY A 76 -25.44 16.61 20.70
C GLY A 76 -25.86 15.80 21.92
N HIS A 77 -27.16 15.75 22.10
CA HIS A 77 -27.83 15.15 23.24
C HIS A 77 -28.49 13.83 22.87
N LEU A 78 -28.65 12.97 23.87
CA LEU A 78 -29.42 11.75 23.72
C LEU A 78 -30.88 12.08 23.30
N PRO A 79 -31.55 11.21 22.54
CA PRO A 79 -32.93 11.44 22.11
C PRO A 79 -33.91 11.72 23.25
N ASP A 80 -33.66 11.16 24.44
CA ASP A 80 -34.45 11.34 25.67
C ASP A 80 -34.07 12.60 26.49
N LEU A 81 -33.06 13.35 26.04
CA LEU A 81 -32.53 14.55 26.69
C LEU A 81 -31.94 14.32 28.09
N SER A 82 -31.68 13.07 28.49
CA SER A 82 -31.17 12.73 29.83
C SER A 82 -29.78 13.31 30.13
N ASP A 83 -29.03 13.71 29.09
CA ASP A 83 -27.73 14.35 29.20
C ASP A 83 -27.74 15.86 28.93
N LEU A 84 -28.93 16.49 28.79
CA LEU A 84 -29.10 17.92 28.59
C LEU A 84 -29.27 18.64 29.94
N PRO A 85 -28.28 19.45 30.39
CA PRO A 85 -28.45 20.23 31.61
C PRO A 85 -29.60 21.22 31.47
N ALA A 86 -30.44 21.32 32.51
CA ALA A 86 -31.59 22.23 32.51
C ALA A 86 -31.18 23.68 32.19
N SER A 87 -30.06 24.15 32.72
CA SER A 87 -29.52 25.49 32.44
C SER A 87 -29.20 25.72 30.96
N LYS A 88 -28.71 24.69 30.24
CA LYS A 88 -28.39 24.77 28.80
C LYS A 88 -29.65 24.94 27.95
N ARG A 89 -30.76 24.32 28.36
CA ARG A 89 -32.07 24.47 27.72
C ARG A 89 -32.72 25.80 28.08
N LEU A 90 -32.79 26.13 29.37
CA LEU A 90 -33.50 27.31 29.88
C LEU A 90 -32.90 28.62 29.36
N ARG A 91 -31.59 28.70 29.16
CA ARG A 91 -30.96 29.90 28.58
C ARG A 91 -31.41 30.20 27.14
N GLN A 92 -31.90 29.19 26.41
CA GLN A 92 -32.40 29.36 25.04
C GLN A 92 -33.86 29.80 25.05
N THR A 93 -34.67 29.22 25.93
CA THR A 93 -36.12 29.45 25.96
C THR A 93 -36.52 30.66 26.80
N ASN A 94 -35.72 31.06 27.78
CA ASN A 94 -36.12 32.05 28.81
C ASN A 94 -35.24 33.31 28.83
N ALA A 95 -34.33 33.48 27.87
CA ALA A 95 -33.51 34.69 27.80
C ALA A 95 -34.40 35.92 27.52
N PRO A 96 -34.42 36.95 28.39
CA PRO A 96 -35.35 38.09 28.26
C PRO A 96 -35.21 38.88 26.95
N ASN A 97 -34.04 38.81 26.31
CA ASN A 97 -33.73 39.41 25.01
C ASN A 97 -33.14 38.37 24.04
N GLY A 98 -33.51 37.10 24.20
CA GLY A 98 -33.04 36.02 23.33
C GLY A 98 -33.67 36.09 21.94
N HIS A 99 -32.90 35.80 20.91
CA HIS A 99 -33.37 35.63 19.53
C HIS A 99 -33.55 34.15 19.15
N HIS A 100 -33.50 33.25 20.12
CA HIS A 100 -33.68 31.82 19.91
C HIS A 100 -35.15 31.52 19.61
N THR A 101 -35.41 31.00 18.41
CA THR A 101 -36.76 30.63 17.96
C THR A 101 -37.08 29.14 18.15
N ILE A 102 -36.05 28.30 18.32
CA ILE A 102 -36.14 26.84 18.51
C ILE A 102 -35.13 26.42 19.58
N GLY A 103 -35.57 25.62 20.55
CA GLY A 103 -34.73 25.07 21.62
C GLY A 103 -34.12 23.71 21.27
N ILE A 104 -33.08 23.31 22.02
CA ILE A 104 -32.50 21.96 21.89
C ILE A 104 -33.58 20.89 22.08
N GLY A 105 -33.64 19.93 21.15
CA GLY A 105 -34.58 18.82 21.15
C GLY A 105 -35.95 19.11 20.56
N GLU A 106 -36.24 20.36 20.21
CA GLU A 106 -37.46 20.73 19.48
C GLU A 106 -37.31 20.45 17.97
N PRO A 107 -38.41 20.19 17.24
CA PRO A 107 -38.36 19.97 15.81
C PRO A 107 -37.84 21.21 15.07
N GLY A 108 -36.87 21.00 14.18
CA GLY A 108 -36.35 22.00 13.26
C GLY A 108 -36.32 21.49 11.81
N PRO A 109 -35.81 22.30 10.87
CA PRO A 109 -35.77 21.97 9.44
C PRO A 109 -34.99 20.69 9.10
N MET A 110 -34.04 20.30 9.96
CA MET A 110 -33.14 19.15 9.77
C MET A 110 -33.34 18.04 10.82
N GLY A 111 -34.54 17.96 11.39
CA GLY A 111 -34.85 17.07 12.51
C GLY A 111 -34.79 17.79 13.85
N ARG A 112 -34.74 17.03 14.95
CA ARG A 112 -34.69 17.62 16.30
C ARG A 112 -33.32 18.26 16.56
N LEU A 113 -33.34 19.52 16.97
CA LEU A 113 -32.13 20.35 17.10
C LEU A 113 -31.11 19.78 18.11
N LEU A 114 -29.86 19.57 17.69
CA LEU A 114 -28.77 18.97 18.48
C LEU A 114 -29.09 17.62 19.11
N ILE A 115 -29.92 16.78 18.46
CA ILE A 115 -30.20 15.41 18.92
C ILE A 115 -29.42 14.39 18.12
N ARG A 116 -28.76 13.48 18.84
CA ARG A 116 -27.96 12.42 18.24
C ARG A 116 -28.81 11.53 17.33
N GLY A 117 -28.31 11.31 16.12
CA GLY A 117 -28.96 10.50 15.09
C GLY A 117 -29.86 11.29 14.14
N GLU A 118 -30.14 12.56 14.42
CA GLU A 118 -30.86 13.43 13.49
C GLU A 118 -29.96 13.93 12.36
N TYR A 119 -30.55 14.29 11.22
CA TYR A 119 -29.81 14.76 10.04
C TYR A 119 -28.96 16.01 10.34
N GLY A 120 -29.53 16.97 11.07
CA GLY A 120 -28.83 18.19 11.49
C GLY A 120 -27.63 17.92 12.39
N HIS A 121 -27.67 16.86 13.21
CA HIS A 121 -26.59 16.53 14.12
C HIS A 121 -25.37 15.93 13.42
N ASP A 122 -25.49 15.40 12.20
CA ASP A 122 -24.38 14.73 11.55
C ASP A 122 -23.36 15.71 10.92
N ILE A 123 -22.14 15.20 10.71
CA ILE A 123 -21.05 15.94 10.07
C ILE A 123 -21.43 16.21 8.60
N VAL A 124 -21.06 17.39 8.09
CA VAL A 124 -21.29 17.74 6.68
C VAL A 124 -20.57 16.77 5.73
N ASP A 125 -21.14 16.51 4.54
CA ASP A 125 -20.64 15.50 3.61
C ASP A 125 -19.19 15.76 3.16
N GLU A 126 -18.81 17.03 3.02
CA GLU A 126 -17.47 17.46 2.63
C GLU A 126 -16.38 17.01 3.61
N LEU A 127 -16.77 16.76 4.87
CA LEU A 127 -15.87 16.40 5.97
C LEU A 127 -16.16 15.00 6.52
N ARG A 128 -16.84 14.15 5.73
CA ARG A 128 -17.27 12.84 6.16
C ARG A 128 -16.08 12.01 6.71
N PRO A 129 -16.23 11.42 7.92
CA PRO A 129 -15.20 10.56 8.49
C PRO A 129 -14.94 9.31 7.63
N LEU A 130 -13.69 8.86 7.60
CA LEU A 130 -13.29 7.58 6.99
C LEU A 130 -13.28 6.44 8.02
N PRO A 131 -13.33 5.16 7.58
CA PRO A 131 -13.13 4.03 8.48
C PRO A 131 -11.81 4.17 9.26
N GLY A 132 -11.89 4.05 10.59
CA GLY A 132 -10.74 4.21 11.49
C GLY A 132 -10.58 5.60 12.10
N GLU A 133 -11.31 6.61 11.60
CA GLU A 133 -11.41 7.93 12.23
C GLU A 133 -12.49 7.92 13.31
N VAL A 134 -12.14 8.34 14.53
CA VAL A 134 -13.06 8.27 15.68
C VAL A 134 -13.98 9.49 15.70
N ILE A 135 -15.26 9.25 15.95
CA ILE A 135 -16.27 10.30 16.19
C ILE A 135 -16.62 10.30 17.68
N ILE A 136 -16.53 11.47 18.33
CA ILE A 136 -16.88 11.67 19.74
C ILE A 136 -18.13 12.53 19.85
N ASP A 137 -19.23 11.93 20.27
CA ASP A 137 -20.45 12.67 20.61
C ASP A 137 -20.33 13.25 22.02
N LYS A 138 -20.47 14.58 22.13
CA LYS A 138 -20.33 15.32 23.39
C LYS A 138 -21.62 16.09 23.74
N PRO A 139 -22.12 15.99 24.99
CA PRO A 139 -23.31 16.75 25.41
C PRO A 139 -22.99 18.22 25.75
N GLY A 140 -21.71 18.52 25.93
CA GLY A 140 -21.21 19.82 26.36
C GLY A 140 -20.34 20.51 25.32
N LYS A 141 -19.87 21.70 25.71
CA LYS A 141 -18.97 22.52 24.91
C LYS A 141 -17.57 21.90 24.79
N GLY A 142 -16.94 21.59 25.93
CA GLY A 142 -15.67 20.87 25.95
C GLY A 142 -15.81 19.38 25.65
N SER A 143 -14.89 18.83 24.86
CA SER A 143 -14.95 17.43 24.41
C SER A 143 -14.51 16.42 25.47
N PHE A 144 -13.85 16.83 26.55
CA PHE A 144 -13.40 15.92 27.62
C PHE A 144 -14.52 15.50 28.58
N TRP A 145 -15.52 16.35 28.79
CA TRP A 145 -16.53 16.13 29.81
C TRP A 145 -17.54 15.06 29.37
N LYS A 146 -17.63 13.97 30.15
CA LYS A 146 -18.59 12.87 29.94
C LYS A 146 -18.46 12.23 28.55
N THR A 147 -17.22 12.06 28.06
CA THR A 147 -16.93 11.38 26.79
C THR A 147 -15.75 10.41 26.94
N GLY A 148 -15.47 9.65 25.87
CA GLY A 148 -14.26 8.85 25.73
C GLY A 148 -13.05 9.61 25.15
N PHE A 149 -13.13 10.93 24.96
CA PHE A 149 -12.14 11.72 24.19
C PHE A 149 -10.71 11.53 24.69
N HIS A 150 -10.47 11.72 26.00
CA HIS A 150 -9.15 11.56 26.60
C HIS A 150 -8.60 10.14 26.42
N ARG A 151 -9.46 9.12 26.63
CA ARG A 151 -9.06 7.71 26.48
C ARG A 151 -8.73 7.38 25.02
N ALA A 152 -9.46 7.96 24.07
CA ALA A 152 -9.19 7.77 22.65
C ALA A 152 -7.82 8.34 22.24
N LEU A 153 -7.44 9.50 22.79
CA LEU A 153 -6.10 10.08 22.60
C LEU A 153 -5.01 9.19 23.23
N LEU A 154 -5.18 8.81 24.50
CA LEU A 154 -4.20 7.97 25.22
C LEU A 154 -3.99 6.60 24.57
N ASN A 155 -5.07 5.95 24.15
CA ASN A 155 -5.01 4.62 23.49
C ASN A 155 -4.21 4.64 22.18
N ARG A 156 -4.02 5.82 21.58
CA ARG A 156 -3.25 6.01 20.34
C ARG A 156 -1.90 6.70 20.58
N GLY A 157 -1.52 6.93 21.84
CA GLY A 157 -0.25 7.59 22.18
C GLY A 157 -0.18 9.04 21.69
N ILE A 158 -1.32 9.73 21.56
CA ILE A 158 -1.36 11.11 21.08
C ILE A 158 -0.85 12.05 22.16
N THR A 159 0.15 12.86 21.79
CA THR A 159 0.76 13.88 22.64
C THR A 159 0.49 15.30 22.14
N HIS A 160 0.21 15.47 20.84
CA HIS A 160 -0.09 16.78 20.23
C HIS A 160 -1.42 16.74 19.51
N SER A 161 -2.11 17.88 19.42
CA SER A 161 -3.38 17.95 18.71
C SER A 161 -3.50 19.23 17.89
N LEU A 162 -3.87 19.09 16.62
CA LEU A 162 -4.21 20.20 15.74
C LEU A 162 -5.73 20.34 15.74
N LEU A 163 -6.26 21.52 16.04
CA LEU A 163 -7.69 21.79 16.16
C LEU A 163 -8.21 22.53 14.94
N ALA A 164 -9.30 22.03 14.38
CA ALA A 164 -10.01 22.69 13.29
C ALA A 164 -11.52 22.63 13.53
N GLY A 165 -12.28 23.59 13.03
CA GLY A 165 -13.75 23.56 13.08
C GLY A 165 -14.39 24.76 13.77
N VAL A 166 -15.54 24.54 14.40
CA VAL A 166 -16.40 25.60 14.95
C VAL A 166 -16.96 25.26 16.35
N THR A 167 -17.31 26.23 17.20
CA THR A 167 -16.87 27.63 17.14
C THR A 167 -15.61 27.85 17.97
N THR A 168 -14.72 28.74 17.51
CA THR A 168 -13.44 29.05 18.17
C THR A 168 -13.60 29.32 19.66
N GLU A 169 -14.58 30.14 20.01
CA GLU A 169 -14.79 30.67 21.36
C GLU A 169 -15.55 29.70 22.30
N TYR A 170 -16.41 28.83 21.77
CA TYR A 170 -17.26 27.96 22.61
C TYR A 170 -16.93 26.47 22.50
N GLY A 171 -16.52 25.96 21.34
CA GLY A 171 -16.18 24.55 21.16
C GLY A 171 -14.69 24.28 21.34
N ILE A 172 -13.86 25.19 20.84
CA ILE A 172 -12.40 25.03 20.79
C ILE A 172 -11.73 25.56 22.06
N LEU A 173 -11.98 26.80 22.49
CA LEU A 173 -11.32 27.38 23.66
C LEU A 173 -11.47 26.52 24.95
N PRO A 174 -12.65 25.93 25.27
CA PRO A 174 -12.77 25.04 26.43
C PRO A 174 -12.05 23.69 26.29
N LEU A 175 -11.63 23.29 25.09
CA LEU A 175 -10.80 22.10 24.85
C LEU A 175 -9.33 22.34 25.22
N ILE A 176 -8.89 23.58 25.05
CA ILE A 176 -7.48 23.97 25.09
C ILE A 176 -6.91 23.98 26.53
N GLY A 177 -7.74 24.19 27.56
CA GLY A 177 -7.31 24.14 28.97
C GLY A 177 -6.81 22.77 29.48
N SER A 178 -6.53 21.81 28.60
CA SER A 178 -6.15 20.42 28.95
C SER A 178 -5.10 19.76 28.03
N ALA A 179 -4.53 20.46 27.04
CA ALA A 179 -3.43 19.97 26.17
C ALA A 179 -2.80 21.12 25.32
N GLU A 180 -1.72 20.85 24.59
CA GLU A 180 -1.05 21.80 23.67
C GLU A 180 -1.64 21.71 22.24
N PHE A 181 -2.08 22.85 21.67
CA PHE A 181 -2.90 22.86 20.44
C PHE A 181 -2.54 23.96 19.42
N GLU A 182 -2.86 23.74 18.12
CA GLU A 182 -2.85 24.76 17.04
C GLU A 182 -4.23 24.89 16.36
N CYS A 183 -4.63 26.07 15.86
CA CYS A 183 -6.03 26.41 15.58
C CYS A 183 -6.33 26.85 14.12
N CYS A 184 -7.19 26.11 13.39
CA CYS A 184 -7.79 26.49 12.10
C CYS A 184 -9.32 26.64 12.21
N THR A 185 -9.80 27.75 12.76
CA THR A 185 -11.17 27.82 13.30
C THR A 185 -11.93 29.08 12.89
N SER A 186 -13.24 29.04 13.07
CA SER A 186 -14.15 30.17 12.85
C SER A 186 -15.22 30.21 13.93
N GLY A 187 -15.90 31.35 14.07
CA GLY A 187 -16.92 31.57 15.08
C GLY A 187 -17.99 32.54 14.60
N PHE A 188 -19.06 32.67 15.39
CA PHE A 188 -20.20 33.53 15.05
C PHE A 188 -19.93 35.03 15.31
N ASP A 189 -18.79 35.37 15.92
CA ASP A 189 -18.36 36.73 16.19
C ASP A 189 -16.84 36.85 16.01
N ALA A 190 -16.40 37.76 15.12
CA ALA A 190 -14.98 37.92 14.79
C ALA A 190 -14.13 38.48 15.95
N ASN A 191 -14.71 39.30 16.82
CA ASN A 191 -14.00 39.84 17.99
C ASN A 191 -13.78 38.74 19.03
N LEU A 192 -14.76 37.85 19.22
CA LEU A 192 -14.62 36.69 20.11
C LEU A 192 -13.58 35.70 19.58
N VAL A 193 -13.55 35.43 18.28
CA VAL A 193 -12.50 34.60 17.65
C VAL A 193 -11.11 35.21 17.89
N THR A 194 -10.97 36.52 17.66
CA THR A 194 -9.70 37.23 17.87
C THR A 194 -9.26 37.16 19.33
N SER A 195 -10.19 37.37 20.27
CA SER A 195 -9.94 37.33 21.71
C SER A 195 -9.60 35.92 22.19
N ALA A 196 -10.26 34.89 21.65
CA ALA A 196 -9.97 33.50 21.94
C ALA A 196 -8.55 33.14 21.48
N ASN A 197 -8.17 33.49 20.26
CA ASN A 197 -6.81 33.29 19.74
C ASN A 197 -5.76 34.02 20.58
N ALA A 198 -6.03 35.27 20.98
CA ALA A 198 -5.15 36.02 21.87
C ALA A 198 -5.01 35.34 23.25
N THR A 199 -6.10 34.77 23.78
CA THR A 199 -6.10 34.03 25.04
C THR A 199 -5.28 32.75 24.93
N ILE A 200 -5.38 32.02 23.82
CA ILE A 200 -4.61 30.79 23.56
C ILE A 200 -3.10 31.07 23.64
N CYS A 201 -2.66 32.15 22.99
CA CYS A 201 -1.25 32.51 22.93
C CYS A 201 -0.77 33.33 24.16
N ALA A 202 -1.66 33.67 25.09
CA ALA A 202 -1.30 34.49 26.25
C ALA A 202 -0.28 33.76 27.13
N TYR A 203 0.52 34.55 27.87
CA TYR A 203 1.52 34.04 28.81
C TYR A 203 2.48 33.02 28.17
N ASP A 204 3.09 33.41 27.05
CA ASP A 204 4.07 32.60 26.30
C ASP A 204 3.50 31.25 25.82
N GLY A 205 2.21 31.22 25.50
CA GLY A 205 1.54 30.03 24.96
C GLY A 205 1.05 29.09 26.06
N LEU A 206 0.63 29.63 27.20
CA LEU A 206 0.13 28.86 28.36
C LEU A 206 -0.94 27.84 27.97
N PHE A 207 -1.78 28.20 27.00
CA PHE A 207 -2.86 27.35 26.51
C PHE A 207 -2.52 26.72 25.16
N GLY A 208 -1.61 27.31 24.38
CA GLY A 208 -1.05 26.67 23.20
C GLY A 208 -0.65 27.68 22.14
N TYR A 209 -0.86 27.28 20.89
CA TYR A 209 -0.38 27.97 19.71
C TYR A 209 -1.54 28.37 18.79
N VAL A 210 -1.31 29.42 18.01
CA VAL A 210 -2.19 29.77 16.89
C VAL A 210 -1.33 29.86 15.65
N GLY A 211 -1.78 29.25 14.57
CA GLY A 211 -1.06 29.19 13.30
C GLY A 211 -2.02 29.16 12.13
N THR A 212 -1.47 29.03 10.93
CA THR A 212 -2.27 28.99 9.70
C THR A 212 -2.15 27.62 9.07
N SER A 213 -3.25 27.09 8.54
CA SER A 213 -3.25 25.82 7.82
C SER A 213 -2.27 25.78 6.65
N LEU A 214 -1.85 26.94 6.11
CA LEU A 214 -0.95 27.05 4.96
C LEU A 214 0.35 26.25 5.14
N TYR A 215 0.94 26.23 6.33
CA TYR A 215 2.17 25.49 6.55
C TYR A 215 1.93 23.99 6.68
N LEU A 216 0.81 23.56 7.26
CA LEU A 216 0.39 22.15 7.23
C LEU A 216 0.18 21.66 5.80
N LEU A 217 -0.43 22.49 4.94
CA LEU A 217 -0.60 22.20 3.52
C LEU A 217 0.76 22.12 2.81
N ARG A 218 1.68 23.06 3.06
CA ARG A 218 3.04 23.02 2.52
C ARG A 218 3.83 21.81 2.98
N LEU A 219 3.69 21.38 4.23
CA LEU A 219 4.31 20.15 4.74
C LEU A 219 3.79 18.94 3.96
N CYS A 220 2.48 18.88 3.74
CA CYS A 220 1.87 17.85 2.90
C CYS A 220 2.38 17.91 1.46
N GLU A 221 2.45 19.10 0.85
CA GLU A 221 3.01 19.29 -0.49
C GLU A 221 4.48 18.85 -0.54
N SER A 222 5.28 19.15 0.49
CA SER A 222 6.69 18.76 0.59
C SER A 222 6.92 17.26 0.75
N GLN A 223 5.99 16.55 1.43
CA GLN A 223 5.99 15.08 1.47
C GLN A 223 5.45 14.46 0.18
N SER A 224 4.51 15.14 -0.49
CA SER A 224 4.02 14.76 -1.81
C SER A 224 5.09 15.00 -2.88
N SER A 225 5.96 15.99 -2.67
CA SER A 225 7.14 16.34 -3.45
C SER A 225 8.41 15.76 -2.83
N PHE A 226 8.38 14.49 -2.43
CA PHE A 226 9.63 13.74 -2.43
C PHE A 226 10.01 13.54 -3.90
N ASP A 227 10.69 14.51 -4.50
CA ASP A 227 11.41 14.24 -5.73
C ASP A 227 12.44 13.17 -5.37
N SER A 228 12.33 12.01 -6.01
CA SER A 228 13.29 10.94 -5.83
C SER A 228 14.69 11.52 -6.02
N VAL A 229 15.50 11.49 -4.95
CA VAL A 229 16.88 12.05 -4.95
C VAL A 229 17.74 11.35 -6.02
N MET A 230 17.31 10.16 -6.42
CA MET A 230 17.87 9.35 -7.50
C MET A 230 16.90 9.31 -8.68
N ASP A 231 17.42 9.46 -9.91
CA ASP A 231 16.64 9.29 -11.13
C ASP A 231 16.05 7.85 -11.19
N PRO A 232 14.72 7.68 -11.20
CA PRO A 232 14.08 6.36 -11.22
C PRO A 232 14.50 5.51 -12.42
N SER A 233 14.76 6.14 -13.57
CA SER A 233 15.21 5.45 -14.79
C SER A 233 16.61 4.85 -14.66
N THR A 234 17.47 5.51 -13.88
CA THR A 234 18.81 5.03 -13.53
C THR A 234 18.71 3.91 -12.49
N ALA A 235 17.89 4.09 -11.45
CA ALA A 235 17.64 3.07 -10.44
C ALA A 235 17.20 1.73 -11.05
N LEU A 236 16.24 1.75 -11.98
CA LEU A 236 15.75 0.57 -12.70
C LEU A 236 16.78 -0.18 -13.54
N LYS A 237 17.88 0.48 -13.94
CA LYS A 237 18.93 -0.13 -14.78
C LYS A 237 20.07 -0.71 -13.96
N SER A 238 20.37 -0.15 -12.79
CA SER A 238 21.60 -0.47 -12.06
C SER A 238 21.39 -0.98 -10.64
N MET A 239 20.17 -0.93 -10.09
CA MET A 239 19.91 -1.36 -8.72
C MET A 239 19.37 -2.79 -8.66
N SER A 240 19.90 -3.57 -7.73
CA SER A 240 19.37 -4.90 -7.39
C SER A 240 18.04 -4.78 -6.62
N ILE A 241 17.36 -5.92 -6.43
CA ILE A 241 16.17 -5.98 -5.56
C ILE A 241 16.53 -5.54 -4.13
N SER A 242 17.72 -5.88 -3.61
CA SER A 242 18.25 -5.35 -2.33
C SER A 242 18.29 -3.83 -2.30
N ASP A 243 18.91 -3.23 -3.31
CA ASP A 243 19.17 -1.80 -3.35
C ASP A 243 17.87 -1.01 -3.43
N LEU A 244 16.91 -1.46 -4.27
CA LEU A 244 15.58 -0.86 -4.36
C LEU A 244 14.83 -0.98 -3.03
N SER A 245 14.84 -2.16 -2.42
CA SER A 245 14.22 -2.39 -1.11
C SER A 245 14.81 -1.49 -0.03
N GLN A 246 16.13 -1.29 -0.05
CA GLN A 246 16.81 -0.38 0.87
C GLN A 246 16.45 1.07 0.61
N ALA A 247 16.42 1.50 -0.66
CA ALA A 247 16.04 2.86 -1.04
C ALA A 247 14.59 3.19 -0.63
N TYR A 248 13.67 2.24 -0.78
CA TYR A 248 12.29 2.39 -0.31
C TYR A 248 12.20 2.49 1.21
N ARG A 249 12.96 1.67 1.95
CA ARG A 249 13.02 1.76 3.43
C ARG A 249 13.60 3.09 3.92
N GLN A 250 14.58 3.62 3.19
CA GLN A 250 15.23 4.89 3.49
C GLN A 250 14.44 6.10 2.95
N ASN A 251 13.30 5.86 2.28
CA ASN A 251 12.51 6.86 1.58
C ASN A 251 13.31 7.69 0.57
N THR A 252 14.42 7.19 0.01
CA THR A 252 15.22 7.91 -1.00
C THR A 252 14.65 7.77 -2.41
N LEU A 253 13.82 6.75 -2.61
CA LEU A 253 13.12 6.44 -3.84
C LEU A 253 11.70 5.98 -3.50
N ARG A 254 10.71 6.27 -4.35
CA ARG A 254 9.33 5.81 -4.16
C ARG A 254 9.03 4.67 -5.13
N PRO A 255 8.34 3.60 -4.71
CA PRO A 255 7.86 2.55 -5.62
C PRO A 255 7.09 3.12 -6.81
N MET A 256 6.24 4.12 -6.55
CA MET A 256 5.48 4.89 -7.55
C MET A 256 6.34 5.46 -8.69
N ASP A 257 7.47 6.07 -8.37
CA ASP A 257 8.32 6.71 -9.38
C ASP A 257 9.08 5.66 -10.21
N VAL A 258 9.49 4.57 -9.55
CA VAL A 258 10.09 3.40 -10.20
C VAL A 258 9.09 2.74 -11.14
N ILE A 259 7.84 2.59 -10.71
CA ILE A 259 6.78 1.98 -11.51
C ILE A 259 6.41 2.87 -12.71
N ARG A 260 6.34 4.19 -12.53
CA ARG A 260 6.11 5.12 -13.62
C ARG A 260 7.21 5.04 -14.68
N ALA A 261 8.47 5.06 -14.24
CA ALA A 261 9.61 4.94 -15.15
C ALA A 261 9.67 3.55 -15.83
N ALA A 262 9.31 2.47 -15.14
CA ALA A 262 9.20 1.13 -15.72
C ALA A 262 8.11 1.08 -16.80
N ALA A 263 6.93 1.66 -16.54
CA ALA A 263 5.81 1.71 -17.48
C ALA A 263 6.13 2.54 -18.73
N GLU A 264 6.79 3.69 -18.58
CA GLU A 264 7.24 4.53 -19.70
C GLU A 264 8.25 3.79 -20.58
N LYS A 265 9.26 3.17 -19.95
CA LYS A 265 10.31 2.42 -20.64
C LYS A 265 9.75 1.17 -21.33
N ALA A 266 8.80 0.49 -20.69
CA ALA A 266 8.10 -0.63 -21.31
C ALA A 266 7.32 -0.18 -22.55
N SER A 267 6.63 0.97 -22.48
CA SER A 267 5.91 1.55 -23.61
C SER A 267 6.83 1.98 -24.75
N GLU A 268 8.05 2.45 -24.46
CA GLU A 268 9.05 2.79 -25.48
C GLU A 268 9.63 1.55 -26.16
N TYR A 269 10.05 0.55 -25.38
CA TYR A 269 10.63 -0.69 -25.90
C TYR A 269 9.69 -1.40 -26.86
N LEU A 270 8.39 -1.41 -26.55
CA LEU A 270 7.38 -2.06 -27.37
C LEU A 270 7.02 -1.32 -28.65
N ARG A 271 7.14 0.03 -28.68
CA ARG A 271 7.06 0.78 -29.93
C ARG A 271 8.16 0.36 -30.91
N GLN A 272 9.31 -0.02 -30.40
CA GLN A 272 10.44 -0.48 -31.20
C GLN A 272 10.38 -1.99 -31.50
N ASN A 273 9.73 -2.78 -30.63
CA ASN A 273 9.67 -4.25 -30.69
C ASN A 273 8.22 -4.77 -30.58
N PRO A 274 7.34 -4.50 -31.56
CA PRO A 274 5.91 -4.79 -31.45
C PRO A 274 5.57 -6.29 -31.37
N CYS A 275 6.50 -7.17 -31.77
CA CYS A 275 6.30 -8.63 -31.77
C CYS A 275 6.49 -9.29 -30.39
N VAL A 276 6.96 -8.55 -29.37
CA VAL A 276 7.39 -9.09 -28.07
C VAL A 276 6.28 -9.03 -26.99
N ALA A 277 5.32 -8.10 -27.11
CA ALA A 277 4.25 -7.94 -26.12
C ALA A 277 3.05 -8.85 -26.39
N THR A 278 2.55 -9.48 -25.33
CA THR A 278 1.28 -10.22 -25.37
C THR A 278 0.20 -9.47 -24.56
N ILE A 279 0.46 -9.08 -23.30
CA ILE A 279 -0.48 -8.30 -22.46
C ILE A 279 0.32 -7.40 -21.49
N LEU A 280 0.10 -6.07 -21.50
CA LEU A 280 0.63 -5.16 -20.48
C LEU A 280 -0.45 -4.68 -19.53
N THR A 281 -0.10 -4.50 -18.26
CA THR A 281 -0.92 -3.76 -17.31
C THR A 281 -0.97 -2.30 -17.76
N ASN A 282 -2.17 -1.71 -17.78
CA ASN A 282 -2.32 -0.29 -18.09
C ASN A 282 -1.48 0.55 -17.09
N PRO A 283 -0.63 1.49 -17.55
CA PRO A 283 0.19 2.32 -16.66
C PRO A 283 -0.58 2.98 -15.52
N GLU A 284 -1.80 3.47 -15.80
CA GLU A 284 -2.66 4.07 -14.77
C GLU A 284 -3.13 3.06 -13.72
N THR A 285 -3.33 1.80 -14.13
CA THR A 285 -3.70 0.72 -13.19
C THR A 285 -2.49 0.31 -12.35
N LEU A 286 -1.33 0.19 -12.96
CA LEU A 286 -0.08 -0.15 -12.26
C LEU A 286 0.32 0.94 -11.25
N ILE A 287 0.12 2.22 -11.60
CA ILE A 287 0.31 3.34 -10.66
C ILE A 287 -0.67 3.24 -9.50
N ARG A 288 -1.96 2.99 -9.75
CA ARG A 288 -2.96 2.81 -8.67
C ARG A 288 -2.66 1.62 -7.76
N GLU A 289 -2.13 0.53 -8.32
CA GLU A 289 -1.69 -0.62 -7.53
C GLU A 289 -0.49 -0.27 -6.64
N ALA A 290 0.48 0.50 -7.17
CA ALA A 290 1.58 1.02 -6.38
C ALA A 290 1.11 1.97 -5.26
N GLU A 291 0.13 2.83 -5.53
CA GLU A 291 -0.51 3.70 -4.50
C GLU A 291 -1.20 2.87 -3.43
N SER A 292 -1.98 1.87 -3.84
CA SER A 292 -2.69 0.98 -2.91
C SER A 292 -1.72 0.19 -2.04
N LEU A 293 -0.65 -0.34 -2.63
CA LEU A 293 0.43 -1.02 -1.92
C LEU A 293 1.09 -0.10 -0.89
N GLN A 294 1.38 1.15 -1.27
CA GLN A 294 1.96 2.12 -0.36
C GLN A 294 1.03 2.41 0.82
N GLN A 295 -0.25 2.67 0.55
CA GLN A 295 -1.26 2.89 1.59
C GLN A 295 -1.42 1.68 2.52
N LYS A 296 -1.39 0.46 1.98
CA LYS A 296 -1.55 -0.79 2.73
C LYS A 296 -0.48 -0.96 3.82
N PHE A 297 0.74 -0.47 3.56
CA PHE A 297 1.92 -0.65 4.41
C PHE A 297 2.40 0.62 5.13
N VAL A 298 1.63 1.72 5.12
CA VAL A 298 1.92 2.89 5.99
C VAL A 298 1.97 2.46 7.46
N GLY A 299 3.10 2.69 8.12
CA GLY A 299 3.32 2.35 9.53
C GLY A 299 3.43 0.85 9.84
N LYS A 300 3.56 -0.01 8.81
CA LYS A 300 3.71 -1.46 8.95
C LYS A 300 5.08 -1.93 8.42
N PRO A 301 5.58 -3.10 8.85
CA PRO A 301 6.77 -3.69 8.24
C PRO A 301 6.54 -3.93 6.74
N LEU A 302 7.52 -3.54 5.93
CA LEU A 302 7.47 -3.71 4.47
C LEU A 302 7.67 -5.19 4.10
N PRO A 303 6.89 -5.73 3.16
CA PRO A 303 7.04 -7.11 2.69
C PRO A 303 8.33 -7.28 1.87
N PRO A 304 8.80 -8.52 1.64
CA PRO A 304 10.14 -8.78 1.11
C PRO A 304 10.38 -8.27 -0.32
N LEU A 305 9.33 -8.15 -1.14
CA LEU A 305 9.40 -7.64 -2.52
C LEU A 305 8.62 -6.32 -2.68
N TYR A 306 8.50 -5.53 -1.62
CA TYR A 306 7.73 -4.28 -1.62
C TYR A 306 8.09 -3.34 -2.77
N GLY A 307 7.14 -3.13 -3.68
CA GLY A 307 7.25 -2.17 -4.77
C GLY A 307 8.15 -2.62 -5.92
N ILE A 308 8.56 -3.89 -5.94
CA ILE A 308 9.52 -4.41 -6.92
C ILE A 308 8.78 -4.77 -8.22
N PRO A 309 9.10 -4.13 -9.37
CA PRO A 309 8.44 -4.43 -10.65
C PRO A 309 8.95 -5.75 -11.25
N PHE A 310 8.02 -6.58 -11.72
CA PHE A 310 8.35 -7.83 -12.41
C PHE A 310 7.46 -8.09 -13.62
N THR A 311 7.93 -8.98 -14.51
CA THR A 311 7.16 -9.49 -15.66
C THR A 311 7.08 -11.01 -15.63
N ILE A 312 6.14 -11.55 -16.38
CA ILE A 312 5.96 -13.00 -16.54
C ILE A 312 6.03 -13.41 -18.01
N GLY A 313 6.39 -14.67 -18.26
CA GLY A 313 6.24 -15.33 -19.56
C GLY A 313 4.79 -15.62 -19.93
N ARG A 314 4.59 -16.41 -20.99
CA ARG A 314 3.27 -16.92 -21.41
C ARG A 314 2.77 -18.09 -20.52
N TYR A 315 2.93 -17.96 -19.22
CA TYR A 315 2.56 -18.99 -18.26
C TYR A 315 1.29 -18.59 -17.48
N GLU A 316 0.41 -19.56 -17.25
CA GLU A 316 -0.98 -19.38 -16.80
C GLU A 316 -1.22 -19.82 -15.33
N ASP A 317 -0.17 -19.97 -14.53
CA ASP A 317 -0.31 -20.44 -13.14
C ASP A 317 -0.36 -19.24 -12.18
N TYR A 318 -1.50 -19.11 -11.52
CA TYR A 318 -1.86 -17.93 -10.72
C TYR A 318 -1.21 -17.94 -9.33
N ALA A 319 -0.88 -19.11 -8.78
CA ALA A 319 -0.43 -19.25 -7.40
C ALA A 319 0.91 -18.56 -7.13
N GLU A 320 1.90 -18.71 -8.01
CA GLU A 320 3.20 -18.05 -7.86
C GLU A 320 3.10 -16.54 -8.09
N ILE A 321 2.20 -16.11 -8.98
CA ILE A 321 1.94 -14.68 -9.22
C ILE A 321 1.32 -14.06 -7.97
N ASP A 322 0.31 -14.71 -7.40
CA ASP A 322 -0.37 -14.25 -6.19
C ASP A 322 0.60 -14.19 -5.00
N ALA A 323 1.46 -15.20 -4.83
CA ALA A 323 2.49 -15.20 -3.79
C ALA A 323 3.46 -14.00 -3.91
N LEU A 324 3.85 -13.65 -5.14
CA LEU A 324 4.71 -12.49 -5.39
C LEU A 324 3.99 -11.16 -5.12
N VAL A 325 2.73 -11.05 -5.55
CA VAL A 325 1.89 -9.86 -5.30
C VAL A 325 1.63 -9.69 -3.80
N ASP A 326 1.38 -10.78 -3.07
CA ASP A 326 1.22 -10.77 -1.61
C ASP A 326 2.52 -10.40 -0.89
N ALA A 327 3.66 -10.81 -1.44
CA ALA A 327 4.99 -10.36 -1.03
C ALA A 327 5.32 -8.91 -1.44
N GLY A 328 4.38 -8.21 -2.09
CA GLY A 328 4.46 -6.80 -2.42
C GLY A 328 5.08 -6.47 -3.77
N ALA A 329 5.33 -7.46 -4.63
CA ALA A 329 5.81 -7.23 -5.99
C ALA A 329 4.68 -6.68 -6.89
N LEU A 330 5.05 -5.97 -7.96
CA LEU A 330 4.10 -5.32 -8.88
C LEU A 330 4.24 -5.87 -10.30
N LEU A 331 3.16 -6.42 -10.83
CA LEU A 331 3.13 -7.08 -12.15
C LEU A 331 2.99 -6.06 -13.27
N VAL A 332 4.07 -5.86 -14.02
CA VAL A 332 4.11 -4.92 -15.17
C VAL A 332 3.40 -5.52 -16.40
N GLY A 333 3.47 -6.84 -16.59
CA GLY A 333 2.76 -7.54 -17.66
C GLY A 333 3.35 -8.88 -18.06
N SER A 334 2.79 -9.47 -19.12
CA SER A 334 3.15 -10.76 -19.71
C SER A 334 3.75 -10.62 -21.11
N LEU A 335 4.85 -11.34 -21.34
CA LEU A 335 5.73 -11.19 -22.50
C LEU A 335 6.08 -12.54 -23.13
N SER A 336 6.39 -12.52 -24.42
CA SER A 336 6.79 -13.75 -25.14
C SER A 336 8.24 -14.16 -24.88
N GLU A 337 9.13 -13.21 -24.55
CA GLU A 337 10.54 -13.46 -24.25
C GLU A 337 10.98 -12.70 -22.98
N PRO A 338 10.71 -13.25 -21.79
CA PRO A 338 10.98 -12.58 -20.51
C PRO A 338 12.46 -12.24 -20.32
N SER A 339 13.38 -13.09 -20.76
CA SER A 339 14.83 -12.90 -20.61
C SER A 339 15.38 -11.68 -21.36
N ALA A 340 14.88 -11.42 -22.58
CA ALA A 340 15.25 -10.22 -23.36
C ALA A 340 14.64 -8.95 -22.77
N SER A 341 13.54 -9.12 -22.04
CA SER A 341 12.73 -8.04 -21.50
C SER A 341 13.26 -7.44 -20.20
N VAL A 342 13.94 -8.23 -19.35
CA VAL A 342 14.54 -7.72 -18.10
C VAL A 342 15.55 -6.60 -18.39
N ALA A 343 16.41 -6.79 -19.40
CA ALA A 343 17.38 -5.77 -19.82
C ALA A 343 16.73 -4.57 -20.54
N GLY A 344 15.65 -4.82 -21.29
CA GLY A 344 14.99 -3.82 -22.15
C GLY A 344 13.93 -2.96 -21.46
N LEU A 345 13.07 -3.56 -20.65
CA LEU A 345 11.88 -2.93 -20.05
C LEU A 345 12.18 -2.22 -18.74
N GLY A 346 13.32 -2.50 -18.08
CA GLY A 346 13.58 -2.00 -16.74
C GLY A 346 12.61 -2.64 -15.75
N VAL A 347 12.72 -3.95 -15.56
CA VAL A 347 12.06 -4.65 -14.45
C VAL A 347 13.14 -5.37 -13.65
N SER A 348 12.91 -5.53 -12.35
CA SER A 348 13.92 -6.08 -11.45
C SER A 348 14.09 -7.57 -11.61
N PHE A 349 13.02 -8.27 -12.01
CA PHE A 349 13.12 -9.67 -12.42
C PHE A 349 12.01 -10.05 -13.39
N ALA A 350 12.18 -11.19 -14.05
CA ALA A 350 11.10 -11.82 -14.78
C ALA A 350 10.98 -13.30 -14.42
N LEU A 351 9.74 -13.79 -14.39
CA LEU A 351 9.44 -15.21 -14.29
C LEU A 351 9.21 -15.79 -15.68
N ASP A 352 9.79 -16.95 -15.93
CA ASP A 352 9.46 -17.74 -17.10
C ASP A 352 9.31 -19.21 -16.73
N SER A 353 8.46 -19.90 -17.50
CA SER A 353 8.38 -21.34 -17.49
C SER A 353 9.22 -21.85 -18.65
N TYR A 354 10.38 -22.44 -18.36
CA TYR A 354 11.03 -23.23 -19.39
C TYR A 354 10.35 -24.59 -19.42
N PRO A 355 9.70 -24.99 -20.53
CA PRO A 355 9.61 -26.41 -20.78
C PRO A 355 11.06 -26.86 -20.89
N SER A 356 11.48 -27.75 -19.98
CA SER A 356 12.61 -28.61 -20.29
C SER A 356 12.49 -29.06 -21.75
N SER A 357 13.57 -29.27 -22.49
CA SER A 357 13.52 -29.91 -23.82
C SER A 357 12.98 -31.36 -23.81
N ILE A 358 12.43 -31.74 -22.66
CA ILE A 358 11.66 -32.92 -22.28
C ILE A 358 10.17 -32.58 -22.43
N ALA A 359 9.44 -33.50 -23.07
CA ALA A 359 8.03 -33.48 -23.43
C ALA A 359 7.07 -32.54 -22.65
N ARG A 360 6.09 -31.99 -23.37
CA ARG A 360 4.87 -31.34 -22.82
C ARG A 360 3.99 -32.33 -22.03
N THR A 361 4.48 -32.80 -20.89
CA THR A 361 3.65 -33.29 -19.79
C THR A 361 3.66 -32.22 -18.71
N ARG A 362 2.54 -31.98 -18.01
CA ARG A 362 2.43 -31.02 -16.89
C ARG A 362 3.50 -31.20 -15.78
N THR A 363 4.31 -32.26 -15.85
CA THR A 363 5.15 -32.81 -14.79
C THR A 363 6.57 -32.23 -14.71
N SER A 364 7.00 -31.33 -15.60
CA SER A 364 8.42 -30.88 -15.64
C SER A 364 8.62 -29.39 -15.96
N THR A 365 7.68 -28.54 -15.56
CA THR A 365 7.82 -27.08 -15.65
C THR A 365 8.56 -26.56 -14.42
N GLY A 366 9.66 -25.84 -14.64
CA GLY A 366 10.41 -25.15 -13.60
C GLY A 366 10.29 -23.64 -13.75
N VAL A 367 10.16 -22.93 -12.63
CA VAL A 367 10.16 -21.46 -12.60
C VAL A 367 11.59 -20.95 -12.71
N THR A 368 11.85 -20.11 -13.71
CA THR A 368 13.15 -19.45 -13.89
C THR A 368 13.04 -17.98 -13.54
N VAL A 369 13.94 -17.48 -12.69
CA VAL A 369 14.06 -16.06 -12.34
C VAL A 369 15.20 -15.44 -13.13
N PHE A 370 14.91 -14.42 -13.93
CA PHE A 370 15.92 -13.60 -14.61
C PHE A 370 16.16 -12.31 -13.82
N ASP A 371 17.40 -12.05 -13.40
CA ASP A 371 17.81 -10.84 -12.66
C ASP A 371 18.87 -10.07 -13.48
N PRO A 372 18.69 -8.75 -13.73
CA PRO A 372 19.63 -7.96 -14.52
C PRO A 372 20.99 -7.79 -13.86
N THR A 373 21.08 -7.93 -12.53
CA THR A 373 22.35 -7.77 -11.79
C THR A 373 23.22 -9.03 -11.82
N SER A 374 22.72 -10.13 -12.39
CA SER A 374 23.39 -11.44 -12.42
C SER A 374 23.76 -11.97 -11.03
N SER A 375 23.02 -11.58 -9.98
CA SER A 375 23.28 -11.99 -8.60
C SER A 375 22.43 -13.21 -8.24
N SER A 376 23.09 -14.33 -7.92
CA SER A 376 22.40 -15.53 -7.43
C SER A 376 21.62 -15.28 -6.14
N GLU A 377 21.99 -14.27 -5.35
CA GLU A 377 21.33 -13.91 -4.10
C GLU A 377 19.95 -13.27 -4.33
N GLU A 378 19.80 -12.47 -5.40
CA GLU A 378 18.53 -11.80 -5.69
C GLU A 378 17.51 -12.79 -6.27
N ALA A 379 17.95 -13.68 -7.16
CA ALA A 379 17.13 -14.79 -7.64
C ALA A 379 16.66 -15.69 -6.49
N HIS A 380 17.51 -15.90 -5.48
CA HIS A 380 17.16 -16.71 -4.30
C HIS A 380 16.05 -16.07 -3.46
N LYS A 381 15.99 -14.73 -3.35
CA LYS A 381 14.89 -14.06 -2.62
C LYS A 381 13.55 -14.25 -3.29
N VAL A 382 13.50 -14.16 -4.62
CA VAL A 382 12.29 -14.44 -5.40
C VAL A 382 11.91 -15.91 -5.23
N TRP A 383 12.91 -16.81 -5.29
CA TRP A 383 12.71 -18.24 -5.05
C TRP A 383 12.09 -18.55 -3.67
N LEU A 384 12.55 -17.89 -2.59
CA LEU A 384 12.00 -18.07 -1.24
C LEU A 384 10.55 -17.60 -1.09
N VAL A 385 10.06 -16.73 -1.97
CA VAL A 385 8.65 -16.30 -1.99
C VAL A 385 7.80 -17.34 -2.71
N ILE A 386 8.24 -17.82 -3.87
CA ILE A 386 7.50 -18.80 -4.67
C ILE A 386 7.54 -20.23 -4.07
N ASP A 387 8.62 -20.58 -3.35
CA ASP A 387 8.79 -21.89 -2.68
C ASP A 387 7.86 -22.06 -1.47
N GLN A 388 7.08 -21.03 -1.09
CA GLN A 388 6.14 -21.15 0.02
C GLN A 388 4.95 -22.07 -0.28
N GLY A 389 4.73 -22.42 -1.56
CA GLY A 389 3.77 -23.42 -2.04
C GLY A 389 2.30 -23.06 -1.78
N PRO A 390 1.38 -23.22 -2.76
CA PRO A 390 -0.04 -23.14 -2.44
C PRO A 390 -0.43 -24.31 -1.50
N SER A 391 -1.38 -24.05 -0.60
CA SER A 391 -2.00 -25.08 0.26
C SER A 391 -2.92 -26.04 -0.52
N ASP A 392 -2.90 -26.01 -1.85
CA ASP A 392 -3.83 -26.77 -2.68
C ASP A 392 -3.47 -28.26 -2.67
N GLU A 393 -4.20 -29.01 -1.85
CA GLU A 393 -4.17 -30.48 -1.76
C GLU A 393 -4.51 -31.16 -3.11
N GLU A 394 -5.08 -30.44 -4.08
CA GLU A 394 -5.48 -31.00 -5.39
C GLU A 394 -4.34 -31.05 -6.43
N ASN A 395 -3.24 -30.29 -6.27
CA ASN A 395 -2.14 -30.33 -7.24
C ASN A 395 -1.14 -31.45 -6.90
N THR A 396 -1.40 -32.66 -7.41
CA THR A 396 -0.58 -33.86 -7.17
C THR A 396 0.88 -33.79 -7.65
N LEU A 397 1.26 -32.71 -8.34
CA LEU A 397 2.62 -32.46 -8.80
C LEU A 397 3.47 -31.67 -7.80
N ILE A 398 2.82 -31.00 -6.84
CA ILE A 398 3.48 -30.30 -5.75
C ILE A 398 3.86 -31.35 -4.70
N VAL A 399 5.16 -31.58 -4.52
CA VAL A 399 5.63 -32.47 -3.47
C VAL A 399 5.63 -31.68 -2.15
N PRO A 400 4.83 -32.07 -1.14
CA PRO A 400 4.78 -31.35 0.12
C PRO A 400 6.17 -31.31 0.76
N ARG A 401 6.54 -30.17 1.35
CA ARG A 401 7.84 -29.96 2.01
C ARG A 401 8.19 -31.08 3.01
N SER A 402 7.18 -31.56 3.73
CA SER A 402 7.28 -32.68 4.68
C SER A 402 7.63 -34.04 4.05
N VAL A 403 7.37 -34.25 2.76
CA VAL A 403 7.71 -35.47 2.02
C VAL A 403 9.14 -35.38 1.46
N VAL A 404 9.59 -34.17 1.07
CA VAL A 404 10.92 -33.91 0.49
C VAL A 404 12.03 -33.91 1.54
N ASP A 405 11.75 -33.48 2.77
CA ASP A 405 12.65 -33.54 3.94
C ASP A 405 13.21 -34.94 4.22
N SER A 406 12.60 -35.97 3.62
CA SER A 406 12.90 -37.35 3.94
C SER A 406 14.11 -37.94 3.22
N TRP A 407 14.58 -37.50 2.03
CA TRP A 407 15.84 -38.01 1.39
C TRP A 407 16.38 -37.27 0.14
N VAL A 408 15.78 -36.18 -0.38
CA VAL A 408 16.23 -35.60 -1.67
C VAL A 408 16.38 -34.07 -1.57
N TRP A 409 17.64 -33.62 -1.47
CA TRP A 409 18.13 -32.29 -1.87
C TRP A 409 17.44 -31.05 -1.26
N HIS A 410 17.27 -31.00 0.05
CA HIS A 410 17.36 -29.73 0.78
C HIS A 410 18.79 -29.54 1.24
N VAL A 411 19.64 -29.04 0.35
CA VAL A 411 20.77 -28.26 0.84
C VAL A 411 20.32 -26.82 0.71
N ASP A 412 20.13 -26.14 1.85
CA ASP A 412 20.02 -24.69 1.92
C ASP A 412 21.00 -24.06 0.93
N PHE A 413 20.61 -22.97 0.27
CA PHE A 413 21.51 -22.21 -0.60
C PHE A 413 22.87 -22.05 0.08
N CYS A 414 23.86 -22.82 -0.38
CA CYS A 414 25.18 -22.92 0.28
C CYS A 414 26.06 -21.69 0.05
N GLY A 415 25.50 -20.62 -0.52
CA GLY A 415 26.27 -19.49 -1.01
C GLY A 415 27.23 -19.88 -2.13
N THR A 416 28.16 -18.98 -2.40
CA THR A 416 29.27 -19.22 -3.32
C THR A 416 30.23 -20.25 -2.72
N LYS A 417 30.34 -21.43 -3.33
CA LYS A 417 31.34 -22.41 -2.92
C LYS A 417 32.73 -21.95 -3.34
N THR A 418 33.63 -21.78 -2.36
CA THR A 418 35.06 -21.56 -2.58
C THR A 418 35.83 -22.80 -2.14
N GLY A 419 36.45 -23.48 -3.10
CA GLY A 419 37.24 -24.70 -2.87
C GLY A 419 36.43 -25.98 -2.63
N GLY A 420 37.06 -27.12 -2.96
CA GLY A 420 36.62 -28.45 -2.51
C GLY A 420 35.42 -29.08 -3.23
N PHE A 421 34.87 -28.43 -4.27
CA PHE A 421 33.76 -28.97 -5.06
C PHE A 421 34.24 -29.69 -6.33
N VAL A 422 33.40 -30.55 -6.89
CA VAL A 422 33.65 -31.27 -8.14
C VAL A 422 32.63 -30.84 -9.17
N PHE A 423 33.06 -30.61 -10.41
CA PHE A 423 32.17 -30.31 -11.52
C PHE A 423 32.44 -31.23 -12.72
N GLY A 424 31.36 -31.63 -13.38
CA GLY A 424 31.39 -32.58 -14.49
C GLY A 424 31.80 -31.94 -15.80
N LEU A 425 32.67 -32.60 -16.55
CA LEU A 425 32.99 -32.30 -17.95
C LEU A 425 32.51 -33.43 -18.84
N LEU A 426 31.76 -33.08 -19.87
CA LEU A 426 31.35 -34.03 -20.91
C LEU A 426 32.58 -34.56 -21.64
N ARG A 427 32.72 -35.88 -21.68
CA ARG A 427 33.80 -36.57 -22.40
C ARG A 427 33.72 -36.33 -23.91
N ASP A 428 32.51 -36.32 -24.45
CA ASP A 428 32.28 -36.06 -25.88
C ASP A 428 31.87 -34.58 -26.10
N LYS A 429 32.74 -33.84 -26.81
CA LYS A 429 32.55 -32.42 -27.14
C LYS A 429 31.99 -32.21 -28.55
N SER A 430 31.65 -33.29 -29.27
CA SER A 430 31.24 -33.27 -30.69
C SER A 430 29.93 -32.50 -30.96
N CYS A 431 29.16 -32.17 -29.92
CA CYS A 431 27.86 -31.53 -30.05
C CYS A 431 27.89 -30.05 -30.47
N CYS A 432 29.04 -29.37 -30.41
CA CYS A 432 29.09 -27.92 -30.59
C CYS A 432 30.15 -27.50 -31.62
N SER A 433 29.69 -27.19 -32.84
CA SER A 433 30.52 -26.70 -33.94
C SER A 433 30.84 -25.19 -33.86
N ASP A 434 30.33 -24.49 -32.85
CA ASP A 434 30.51 -23.04 -32.69
C ASP A 434 31.75 -22.71 -31.84
N VAL A 435 32.72 -22.05 -32.47
CA VAL A 435 33.96 -21.56 -31.84
C VAL A 435 33.67 -20.64 -30.64
N SER A 436 32.57 -19.87 -30.69
CA SER A 436 32.18 -18.94 -29.62
C SER A 436 31.75 -19.69 -28.35
N HIS A 437 31.11 -20.84 -28.50
CA HIS A 437 30.67 -21.68 -27.38
C HIS A 437 31.85 -22.41 -26.75
N HIS A 438 32.81 -22.86 -27.57
CA HIS A 438 34.03 -23.49 -27.10
C HIS A 438 34.86 -22.54 -26.21
N LEU A 439 35.05 -21.30 -26.64
CA LEU A 439 35.77 -20.28 -25.87
C LEU A 439 35.07 -19.93 -24.56
N ARG A 440 33.73 -19.78 -24.57
CA ARG A 440 32.94 -19.54 -23.36
C ARG A 440 33.04 -20.70 -22.36
N THR A 441 32.95 -21.93 -22.86
CA THR A 441 33.08 -23.14 -22.04
C THR A 441 34.47 -23.23 -21.42
N GLN A 442 35.54 -23.02 -22.19
CA GLN A 442 36.91 -23.02 -21.65
C GLN A 442 37.10 -21.96 -20.56
N LYS A 443 36.59 -20.74 -20.78
CA LYS A 443 36.66 -19.65 -19.79
C LYS A 443 35.92 -20.02 -18.51
N ALA A 444 34.73 -20.60 -18.59
CA ALA A 444 33.97 -21.06 -17.43
C ALA A 444 34.71 -22.15 -16.64
N ILE A 445 35.33 -23.12 -17.34
CA ILE A 445 36.14 -24.17 -16.71
C ILE A 445 37.31 -23.57 -15.93
N GLN A 446 38.03 -22.62 -16.53
CA GLN A 446 39.15 -21.93 -15.87
C GLN A 446 38.68 -21.18 -14.63
N GLN A 447 37.52 -20.50 -14.69
CA GLN A 447 36.95 -19.80 -13.55
C GLN A 447 36.56 -20.75 -12.41
N LEU A 448 35.92 -21.88 -12.72
CA LEU A 448 35.57 -22.89 -11.71
C LEU A 448 36.80 -23.53 -11.06
N GLN A 449 37.86 -23.78 -11.84
CA GLN A 449 39.13 -24.28 -11.30
C GLN A 449 39.85 -23.23 -10.44
N ALA A 450 39.86 -21.97 -10.86
CA ALA A 450 40.42 -20.87 -10.07
C ALA A 450 39.66 -20.66 -8.74
N ALA A 451 38.35 -20.92 -8.72
CA ALA A 451 37.54 -20.96 -7.50
C ALA A 451 37.77 -22.22 -6.64
N GLY A 452 38.71 -23.10 -7.01
CA GLY A 452 39.08 -24.31 -6.28
C GLY A 452 38.22 -25.54 -6.57
N GLY A 453 37.50 -25.55 -7.69
CA GLY A 453 36.75 -26.70 -8.20
C GLY A 453 37.63 -27.70 -8.93
N ARG A 454 37.33 -28.99 -8.78
CA ARG A 454 38.00 -30.08 -9.50
C ARG A 454 37.13 -30.55 -10.66
N ALA A 455 37.68 -30.49 -11.87
CA ALA A 455 37.02 -31.05 -13.04
C ALA A 455 37.04 -32.59 -12.99
N GLN A 456 35.92 -33.23 -13.30
CA GLN A 456 35.82 -34.68 -13.46
C GLN A 456 35.14 -34.99 -14.80
N GLU A 457 35.77 -35.82 -15.63
CA GLU A 457 35.10 -36.31 -16.83
C GLU A 457 33.92 -37.21 -16.46
N ILE A 458 32.77 -36.93 -17.05
CA ILE A 458 31.54 -37.70 -16.89
C ILE A 458 31.19 -38.30 -18.24
N ASP A 459 30.96 -39.61 -18.24
CA ASP A 459 30.33 -40.28 -19.37
C ASP A 459 28.84 -39.97 -19.37
N TYR A 460 28.41 -39.20 -20.36
CA TYR A 460 27.03 -38.75 -20.48
C TYR A 460 26.11 -39.77 -21.15
N ALA A 461 26.62 -40.94 -21.56
CA ALA A 461 25.84 -41.96 -22.26
C ALA A 461 24.59 -42.39 -21.47
N VAL A 462 24.66 -42.42 -20.14
CA VAL A 462 23.52 -42.73 -19.27
C VAL A 462 22.43 -41.65 -19.32
N PHE A 463 22.82 -40.37 -19.36
CA PHE A 463 21.88 -39.26 -19.50
C PHE A 463 21.32 -39.15 -20.92
N GLU A 464 22.09 -39.55 -21.95
CA GLU A 464 21.59 -39.67 -23.33
C GLU A 464 20.56 -40.79 -23.49
N GLN A 465 20.72 -41.91 -22.77
CA GLN A 465 19.67 -42.95 -22.70
C GLN A 465 18.39 -42.40 -22.05
N ALA A 466 18.50 -41.65 -20.95
CA ALA A 466 17.35 -41.00 -20.33
C ALA A 466 16.64 -40.00 -21.27
N LYS A 467 17.41 -39.20 -22.03
CA LYS A 467 16.84 -38.32 -23.07
C LYS A 467 16.13 -39.09 -24.18
N LYS A 468 16.69 -40.22 -24.63
CA LYS A 468 16.06 -41.09 -25.66
C LYS A 468 14.76 -41.69 -25.16
N VAL A 469 14.73 -42.26 -23.95
CA VAL A 469 13.50 -42.79 -23.33
C VAL A 469 12.42 -41.70 -23.27
N ASN A 470 12.79 -40.47 -22.92
CA ASN A 470 11.88 -39.35 -22.86
C ASN A 470 11.31 -38.94 -24.25
N ARG A 471 12.19 -38.87 -25.26
CA ARG A 471 11.80 -38.62 -26.65
C ARG A 471 10.90 -39.72 -27.22
N ASP A 472 11.16 -40.97 -26.90
CA ASP A 472 10.35 -42.11 -27.36
C ASP A 472 8.98 -42.12 -26.68
N MET A 473 8.94 -41.78 -25.38
CA MET A 473 7.70 -41.58 -24.62
C MET A 473 6.88 -40.38 -25.15
N PHE A 474 7.55 -39.31 -25.63
CA PHE A 474 6.90 -38.19 -26.32
C PHE A 474 6.26 -38.61 -27.64
N LEU A 475 6.95 -39.43 -28.44
CA LEU A 475 6.40 -39.96 -29.70
C LEU A 475 5.21 -40.90 -29.48
N LEU A 476 5.16 -41.59 -28.34
CA LEU A 476 3.99 -42.37 -27.89
C LEU A 476 2.83 -41.45 -27.48
N ALA A 477 3.07 -40.44 -26.65
CA ALA A 477 2.03 -39.49 -26.21
C ALA A 477 1.40 -38.67 -27.37
N VAL A 478 2.17 -38.37 -28.42
CA VAL A 478 1.67 -37.67 -29.62
C VAL A 478 0.91 -38.62 -30.57
N LYS A 479 1.21 -39.93 -30.54
CA LYS A 479 0.46 -40.95 -31.29
C LYS A 479 -0.81 -41.42 -30.59
N GLU A 480 -0.87 -41.30 -29.26
CA GLU A 480 -2.05 -41.61 -28.45
C GLU A 480 -3.04 -40.44 -28.39
N THR A 481 -3.52 -40.00 -29.56
CA THR A 481 -4.93 -39.57 -29.70
C THR A 481 -5.77 -40.79 -30.06
N VAL A 482 -5.59 -41.87 -29.30
CA VAL A 482 -6.51 -43.01 -29.30
C VAL A 482 -7.32 -42.84 -28.03
N SER A 483 -8.61 -42.53 -28.19
CA SER A 483 -9.48 -42.36 -27.02
C SER A 483 -9.46 -43.63 -26.18
N MET A 484 -9.56 -43.50 -24.86
CA MET A 484 -9.76 -44.65 -23.95
C MET A 484 -10.92 -45.55 -24.42
N GLN A 485 -11.87 -44.98 -25.15
CA GLN A 485 -13.01 -45.67 -25.78
C GLN A 485 -12.58 -46.57 -26.95
N ALA A 486 -11.62 -46.16 -27.79
CA ALA A 486 -11.05 -47.01 -28.84
C ALA A 486 -10.20 -48.17 -28.28
N VAL A 487 -9.56 -47.98 -27.12
CA VAL A 487 -8.86 -49.06 -26.40
C VAL A 487 -9.85 -50.07 -25.81
N LEU A 488 -10.97 -49.59 -25.26
CA LEU A 488 -12.05 -50.45 -24.74
C LEU A 488 -12.81 -51.18 -25.86
N GLU A 489 -13.01 -50.55 -27.03
CA GLU A 489 -13.60 -51.19 -28.21
C GLU A 489 -12.69 -52.32 -28.74
N LEU A 490 -11.37 -52.09 -28.84
CA LEU A 490 -10.41 -53.13 -29.21
C LEU A 490 -10.34 -54.29 -28.20
N GLN A 491 -10.47 -53.99 -26.90
CA GLN A 491 -10.58 -55.02 -25.86
C GLN A 491 -11.92 -55.75 -25.88
N SER A 492 -13.00 -55.18 -26.43
CA SER A 492 -14.28 -55.87 -26.58
C SER A 492 -14.34 -56.76 -27.83
N MET A 493 -13.52 -56.47 -28.85
CA MET A 493 -13.44 -57.26 -30.08
C MET A 493 -12.56 -58.52 -29.94
N SER A 494 -11.71 -58.61 -28.91
CA SER A 494 -10.82 -59.78 -28.69
C SER A 494 -11.48 -60.97 -27.97
N TRP A 495 -12.77 -60.89 -27.63
CA TRP A 495 -13.51 -61.97 -26.95
C TRP A 495 -14.63 -62.59 -27.81
N MET A 496 -14.75 -62.19 -29.07
CA MET A 496 -15.73 -62.75 -30.01
C MET A 496 -15.06 -63.16 -31.33
N THR A 497 -14.26 -64.23 -31.27
CA THR A 497 -14.46 -65.46 -32.07
C THR A 497 -13.38 -66.49 -31.69
N PRO A 498 -13.73 -67.79 -31.56
CA PRO A 498 -12.74 -68.88 -31.62
C PRO A 498 -11.99 -68.91 -32.97
#